data_AF-A0A521HI73-F1
#
_entry.id   AF-A0A521HI73-F1
#
_cell.length_a   1.000
_cell.length_b   1.000
_cell.length_c   1.000
_cell.angle_alpha   90.00
_cell.angle_beta   90.00
_cell.angle_gamma   90.00
#
_symmetry.space_group_name_H-M   'P 1'
#
loop_
_entity.id
_entity.type
_entity.pdbx_description
1 polymer ?
#
loop_
_entity_poly.entity_id
_entity_poly.type
_entity_poly.pdbx_seq_one_letter_code
_entity_poly.pdbx_strand_id
1 'polypeptide(L)'
;MKNSKLFDLGRSYLFSMAFIVFVHSVQASEFIAGCDGFTGDVDALRSAIEMANDESVNPGLDTIQLGSACIYSITGANNYWYGPNGLPAISSEISIQGNGATLARQGSSGNFRIFYVSGGLSGLPSGLLTITNATISGGVAKGGNGGGGGGAGMGGAIFNQGGLLLVGVTLTQNEASGGEATGSAGGGGIGQDALSNGNGGGFGGVFPGGGGGAGGSGSTTSGGGGGGGFSSTSNGSNAGGPSAGNGGGTSGLGGNGGGGVRLPGIGGDGGGGGGGNAQGSNPGGSGGNFGFGGRGDGSTGGGWGGGGGVGGGGGRSAVNGQGGGGGGFGAGGGLPNGSGGFGGGGAAPGFGAGNGGAGMGGAIFNHNGSIEIVNTTIAFNTARGGDATPPGKGLGGGIFNLNGSVTLTNTTIAANRVITPGGAGSGGGIYNVGYLQSTAGGLSSIASIVLQNTILTGSTDDGGPVTDMETVQPNTLRNGAVNIGTAPVYVNSHDIITMPGSITGALSIAPLLGPLQNNGGLTSTMALLPGSPAIDSGDPCASGLPQFDQRGPNFPRVWNSVPDIGAYEFGSPFDLIFADGFEANESCP
;
A
#
# COMPACT_ATOMS: atom_id res chain seq x y z
N MET A 1 -33.51 35.06 -61.34
CA MET A 1 -33.73 35.38 -59.91
C MET A 1 -33.91 34.08 -59.14
N LYS A 2 -33.00 33.77 -58.19
CA LYS A 2 -33.09 32.82 -57.04
C LYS A 2 -33.35 31.33 -57.39
N ASN A 3 -32.73 30.27 -56.83
CA ASN A 3 -31.76 29.96 -55.76
C ASN A 3 -31.29 28.51 -56.06
N SER A 4 -30.01 28.20 -56.28
CA SER A 4 -29.00 27.68 -55.32
C SER A 4 -29.30 26.34 -54.61
N LYS A 5 -28.61 25.26 -55.02
CA LYS A 5 -27.71 24.38 -54.24
C LYS A 5 -27.53 23.00 -54.91
N LEU A 6 -26.40 22.82 -55.61
CA LEU A 6 -25.73 21.52 -55.74
C LEU A 6 -24.27 21.78 -55.34
N PHE A 7 -23.80 21.13 -54.28
CA PHE A 7 -22.38 21.14 -53.89
C PHE A 7 -21.75 19.82 -54.29
N ASP A 8 -20.61 19.99 -54.93
CA ASP A 8 -19.80 19.06 -55.69
C ASP A 8 -18.86 18.24 -54.79
N LEU A 9 -18.51 17.04 -55.27
CA LEU A 9 -17.51 16.15 -54.69
C LEU A 9 -16.09 16.71 -54.90
N GLY A 10 -15.23 16.48 -53.90
CA GLY A 10 -13.80 16.31 -54.11
C GLY A 10 -12.91 17.46 -53.65
N ARG A 11 -12.06 17.18 -52.67
CA ARG A 11 -10.60 17.38 -52.76
C ARG A 11 -9.87 16.91 -51.51
N SER A 12 -9.02 15.91 -51.73
CA SER A 12 -7.89 15.53 -50.90
C SER A 12 -7.00 16.73 -50.61
N TYR A 13 -6.64 16.93 -49.34
CA TYR A 13 -5.49 17.73 -48.95
C TYR A 13 -4.68 16.91 -47.93
N LEU A 14 -3.61 16.26 -48.42
CA LEU A 14 -2.48 15.88 -47.58
C LEU A 14 -1.86 17.18 -47.03
N PHE A 15 -1.92 17.38 -45.72
CA PHE A 15 -1.01 18.28 -45.03
C PHE A 15 0.20 17.45 -44.57
N SER A 16 1.29 17.55 -45.33
CA SER A 16 2.61 17.15 -44.87
C SER A 16 3.09 18.21 -43.87
N MET A 17 2.89 17.95 -42.57
CA MET A 17 3.69 18.59 -41.55
C MET A 17 4.94 17.73 -41.39
N ALA A 18 6.06 18.21 -41.92
CA ALA A 18 7.38 17.73 -41.53
C ALA A 18 7.59 18.12 -40.05
N PHE A 19 7.16 17.25 -39.15
CA PHE A 19 7.61 17.28 -37.77
C PHE A 19 9.08 16.87 -37.82
N ILE A 20 9.98 17.84 -37.68
CA ILE A 20 11.35 17.56 -37.29
C ILE A 20 11.25 17.01 -35.86
N VAL A 21 11.05 15.70 -35.74
CA VAL A 21 11.31 14.98 -34.50
C VAL A 21 12.82 15.07 -34.33
N PHE A 22 13.28 16.00 -33.50
CA PHE A 22 14.54 15.77 -32.81
C PHE A 22 14.30 14.53 -31.95
N VAL A 23 14.62 13.36 -32.51
CA VAL A 23 14.84 12.15 -31.72
C VAL A 23 16.12 12.46 -30.96
N HIS A 24 16.02 13.18 -29.85
CA HIS A 24 17.00 12.99 -28.79
C HIS A 24 16.82 11.51 -28.45
N SER A 25 17.82 10.71 -28.80
CA SER A 25 17.92 9.36 -28.30
C SER A 25 17.79 9.46 -26.79
N VAL A 26 16.63 9.07 -26.25
CA VAL A 26 16.43 8.90 -24.82
C VAL A 26 17.35 7.75 -24.45
N GLN A 27 18.60 8.07 -24.09
CA GLN A 27 19.53 7.06 -23.64
C GLN A 27 19.15 6.77 -22.20
N ALA A 28 18.70 5.53 -21.95
CA ALA A 28 18.57 5.00 -20.61
C ALA A 28 19.89 5.21 -19.86
N SER A 29 19.88 5.95 -18.75
CA SER A 29 21.05 6.06 -17.90
C SER A 29 21.21 4.78 -17.10
N GLU A 30 22.46 4.38 -16.91
CA GLU A 30 22.82 3.22 -16.12
C GLU A 30 23.64 3.65 -14.90
N PHE A 31 23.14 3.28 -13.72
CA PHE A 31 23.77 3.56 -12.44
C PHE A 31 24.19 2.25 -11.77
N ILE A 32 25.31 2.28 -11.07
CA ILE A 32 25.82 1.12 -10.32
C ILE A 32 25.81 1.48 -8.84
N ALA A 33 25.04 0.71 -8.06
CA ALA A 33 25.16 0.67 -6.61
C ALA A 33 25.96 -0.59 -6.27
N GLY A 34 27.28 -0.46 -6.15
CA GLY A 34 28.17 -1.62 -5.93
C GLY A 34 28.13 -2.17 -4.51
N CYS A 35 29.08 -3.06 -4.23
CA CYS A 35 29.32 -3.58 -2.89
C CYS A 35 30.82 -3.80 -2.62
N ASP A 36 31.16 -3.77 -1.33
CA ASP A 36 32.43 -4.25 -0.80
C ASP A 36 32.22 -5.62 -0.16
N GLY A 37 32.75 -6.67 -0.80
CA GLY A 37 32.38 -8.05 -0.50
C GLY A 37 30.87 -8.26 -0.70
N PHE A 38 30.18 -8.68 0.37
CA PHE A 38 28.70 -8.81 0.37
C PHE A 38 27.97 -7.58 0.91
N THR A 39 28.68 -6.49 1.21
CA THR A 39 28.08 -5.28 1.82
C THR A 39 27.70 -4.30 0.73
N GLY A 40 26.39 -4.14 0.50
CA GLY A 40 25.84 -3.18 -0.47
C GLY A 40 26.02 -1.73 -0.03
N ASP A 41 26.39 -0.85 -0.98
CA ASP A 41 26.47 0.58 -0.74
C ASP A 41 25.07 1.23 -0.81
N VAL A 42 24.46 1.46 0.35
CA VAL A 42 23.14 2.07 0.48
C VAL A 42 23.12 3.53 0.04
N ASP A 43 24.21 4.27 0.25
CA ASP A 43 24.26 5.68 -0.11
C ASP A 43 24.39 5.83 -1.63
N ALA A 44 25.21 4.99 -2.28
CA ALA A 44 25.25 4.90 -3.74
C ALA A 44 23.89 4.51 -4.34
N LEU A 45 23.16 3.57 -3.72
CA LEU A 45 21.80 3.21 -4.15
C LEU A 45 20.83 4.40 -4.04
N ARG A 46 20.88 5.14 -2.94
CA ARG A 46 20.03 6.34 -2.76
C ARG A 46 20.36 7.40 -3.80
N SER A 47 21.64 7.70 -4.01
CA SER A 47 22.07 8.65 -5.03
C SER A 47 21.69 8.21 -6.44
N ALA A 48 21.79 6.92 -6.76
CA ALA A 48 21.37 6.38 -8.05
C ALA A 48 19.87 6.59 -8.30
N ILE A 49 19.01 6.34 -7.30
CA ILE A 49 17.57 6.60 -7.41
C ILE A 49 17.29 8.11 -7.54
N GLU A 50 18.00 8.96 -6.81
CA GLU A 50 17.84 10.42 -6.92
C GLU A 50 18.24 10.95 -8.30
N MET A 51 19.34 10.45 -8.87
CA MET A 51 19.76 10.79 -10.23
C MET A 51 18.77 10.27 -11.27
N ALA A 52 18.28 9.04 -11.11
CA ALA A 52 17.28 8.45 -12.01
C ALA A 52 15.92 9.13 -11.95
N ASN A 53 15.60 9.81 -10.85
CA ASN A 53 14.39 10.62 -10.73
C ASN A 53 14.51 12.00 -11.41
N ASP A 54 15.73 12.46 -11.72
CA ASP A 54 15.95 13.76 -12.35
C ASP A 54 15.83 13.66 -13.88
N GLU A 55 14.58 13.68 -14.36
CA GLU A 55 14.25 13.64 -15.80
C GLU A 55 14.79 14.85 -16.60
N SER A 56 15.30 15.89 -15.93
CA SER A 56 15.96 17.00 -16.63
C SER A 56 17.40 16.66 -17.01
N VAL A 57 18.01 15.69 -16.32
CA VAL A 57 19.38 15.21 -16.52
C VAL A 57 19.38 13.83 -17.16
N ASN A 58 18.56 12.91 -16.67
CA ASN A 58 18.43 11.52 -17.10
C ASN A 58 16.98 11.27 -17.56
N PRO A 59 16.63 11.64 -18.79
CA PRO A 59 15.27 11.43 -19.28
C PRO A 59 15.02 9.96 -19.64
N GLY A 60 13.83 9.46 -19.30
CA GLY A 60 13.33 8.14 -19.71
C GLY A 60 13.58 7.02 -18.71
N LEU A 61 13.50 5.77 -19.19
CA LEU A 61 13.75 4.60 -18.34
C LEU A 61 15.21 4.54 -17.94
N ASP A 62 15.46 4.59 -16.64
CA ASP A 62 16.79 4.45 -16.06
C ASP A 62 16.98 3.11 -15.36
N THR A 63 18.21 2.60 -15.40
CA THR A 63 18.56 1.29 -14.85
C THR A 63 19.56 1.42 -13.72
N ILE A 64 19.26 0.78 -12.59
CA ILE A 64 20.15 0.69 -11.43
C ILE A 64 20.58 -0.76 -11.26
N GLN A 65 21.88 -1.04 -11.42
CA GLN A 65 22.47 -2.34 -11.15
C GLN A 65 22.94 -2.43 -9.70
N LEU A 66 22.39 -3.40 -8.96
CA LEU A 66 22.90 -3.78 -7.64
C LEU A 66 24.07 -4.75 -7.79
N GLY A 67 24.98 -4.71 -6.81
CA GLY A 67 26.03 -5.69 -6.67
C GLY A 67 25.48 -7.10 -6.43
N SER A 68 26.10 -8.09 -7.08
CA SER A 68 25.62 -9.47 -7.07
C SER A 68 25.62 -10.08 -5.67
N ALA A 69 24.47 -10.63 -5.27
CA ALA A 69 24.23 -11.24 -3.95
C ALA A 69 24.56 -10.33 -2.75
N CYS A 70 24.59 -9.01 -2.94
CA CYS A 70 24.98 -8.06 -1.91
C CYS A 70 23.81 -7.69 -0.98
N ILE A 71 24.12 -7.40 0.27
CA ILE A 71 23.15 -7.03 1.31
C ILE A 71 23.22 -5.54 1.55
N TYR A 72 22.16 -4.82 1.17
CA TYR A 72 21.97 -3.40 1.40
C TYR A 72 21.21 -3.23 2.71
N SER A 73 21.96 -3.10 3.80
CA SER A 73 21.42 -2.90 5.15
C SER A 73 21.05 -1.44 5.37
N ILE A 74 19.81 -1.08 5.08
CA ILE A 74 19.29 0.28 5.21
C ILE A 74 19.08 0.60 6.69
N THR A 75 19.68 1.69 7.17
CA THR A 75 19.75 2.00 8.61
C THR A 75 18.85 3.15 9.06
N GLY A 76 18.21 3.87 8.14
CA GLY A 76 17.35 5.01 8.46
C GLY A 76 16.40 5.38 7.33
N ALA A 77 15.38 6.18 7.64
CA ALA A 77 14.47 6.71 6.64
C ALA A 77 15.15 7.81 5.79
N ASN A 78 14.89 7.80 4.49
CA ASN A 78 15.27 8.83 3.54
C ASN A 78 14.15 9.88 3.37
N ASN A 79 12.89 9.45 3.34
CA ASN A 79 11.74 10.35 3.18
C ASN A 79 10.51 9.86 3.95
N TYR A 80 9.45 10.68 3.95
CA TYR A 80 8.26 10.46 4.78
C TYR A 80 6.95 10.47 3.97
N TRP A 81 7.02 10.23 2.65
CA TRP A 81 5.83 10.07 1.83
C TRP A 81 4.95 8.93 2.35
N TYR A 82 3.77 9.28 2.87
CA TYR A 82 2.86 8.35 3.54
C TYR A 82 3.49 7.56 4.69
N GLY A 83 4.45 8.13 5.43
CA GLY A 83 5.22 7.43 6.46
C GLY A 83 6.70 7.27 6.11
N PRO A 84 7.55 6.85 7.06
CA PRO A 84 8.98 6.69 6.82
C PRO A 84 9.32 5.64 5.75
N ASN A 85 10.12 6.01 4.75
CA ASN A 85 10.63 5.16 3.66
C ASN A 85 12.16 5.16 3.65
N GLY A 86 12.80 4.00 3.48
CA GLY A 86 14.25 3.82 3.54
C GLY A 86 15.02 4.33 2.32
N LEU A 87 14.39 4.30 1.15
CA LEU A 87 14.92 4.75 -0.13
C LEU A 87 14.11 5.94 -0.68
N PRO A 88 14.69 6.75 -1.59
CA PRO A 88 13.98 7.86 -2.23
C PRO A 88 12.68 7.41 -2.88
N ALA A 89 11.71 8.32 -2.93
CA ALA A 89 10.44 8.06 -3.60
C ALA A 89 10.71 7.81 -5.10
N ILE A 90 10.04 6.81 -5.67
CA ILE A 90 10.09 6.58 -7.12
C ILE A 90 9.09 7.54 -7.77
N SER A 91 9.61 8.43 -8.60
CA SER A 91 8.88 9.49 -9.29
C SER A 91 9.22 9.61 -10.77
N SER A 92 9.97 8.65 -11.31
CA SER A 92 10.21 8.43 -12.73
C SER A 92 10.09 6.94 -13.06
N GLU A 93 10.44 6.54 -14.29
CA GLU A 93 10.51 5.15 -14.70
C GLU A 93 11.89 4.57 -14.37
N ILE A 94 11.95 3.65 -13.40
CA ILE A 94 13.21 3.08 -12.88
C ILE A 94 13.14 1.56 -12.91
N SER A 95 14.18 0.93 -13.45
CA SER A 95 14.45 -0.51 -13.37
C SER A 95 15.60 -0.80 -12.42
N ILE A 96 15.35 -1.58 -11.37
CA ILE A 96 16.37 -2.08 -10.45
C ILE A 96 16.68 -3.53 -10.81
N GLN A 97 17.91 -3.77 -11.25
CA GLN A 97 18.47 -5.10 -11.46
C GLN A 97 19.09 -5.60 -10.16
N GLY A 98 18.40 -6.54 -9.51
CA GLY A 98 18.74 -7.02 -8.17
C GLY A 98 19.96 -7.90 -8.11
N ASN A 99 20.24 -8.71 -9.15
CA ASN A 99 21.38 -9.64 -9.17
C ASN A 99 21.47 -10.54 -7.90
N GLY A 100 20.33 -10.95 -7.34
CA GLY A 100 20.24 -11.73 -6.11
C GLY A 100 20.50 -10.92 -4.83
N ALA A 101 20.63 -9.59 -4.91
CA ALA A 101 20.84 -8.72 -3.77
C ALA A 101 19.65 -8.73 -2.81
N THR A 102 19.94 -8.41 -1.55
CA THR A 102 18.94 -8.21 -0.50
C THR A 102 18.88 -6.74 -0.11
N LEU A 103 17.71 -6.11 -0.27
CA LEU A 103 17.38 -4.81 0.26
C LEU A 103 16.67 -5.02 1.60
N ALA A 104 17.35 -4.71 2.71
CA ALA A 104 16.83 -5.01 4.04
C ALA A 104 16.86 -3.81 4.97
N ARG A 105 15.80 -3.63 5.74
CA ARG A 105 15.85 -2.77 6.93
C ARG A 105 16.73 -3.43 7.98
N GLN A 106 17.70 -2.71 8.54
CA GLN A 106 18.48 -3.21 9.67
C GLN A 106 17.58 -3.35 10.91
N GLY A 107 17.58 -4.52 11.57
CA GLY A 107 16.68 -4.81 12.69
C GLY A 107 16.72 -3.79 13.84
N SER A 108 17.90 -3.24 14.15
CA SER A 108 18.14 -2.24 15.20
C SER A 108 17.71 -0.81 14.84
N SER A 109 17.39 -0.55 13.58
CA SER A 109 16.98 0.78 13.14
C SER A 109 15.55 1.10 13.54
N GLY A 110 15.15 2.37 13.35
CA GLY A 110 13.74 2.77 13.45
C GLY A 110 12.86 2.07 12.42
N ASN A 111 11.55 2.19 12.60
CA ASN A 111 10.56 1.64 11.66
C ASN A 111 10.51 2.48 10.39
N PHE A 112 10.70 1.84 9.25
CA PHE A 112 10.43 2.39 7.93
C PHE A 112 10.19 1.25 6.94
N ARG A 113 9.39 1.53 5.92
CA ARG A 113 9.26 0.65 4.75
C ARG A 113 10.42 0.86 3.79
N ILE A 114 10.61 -0.04 2.83
CA ILE A 114 11.75 0.04 1.90
C ILE A 114 11.45 1.05 0.79
N PHE A 115 10.30 0.92 0.11
CA PHE A 115 9.92 1.72 -1.05
C PHE A 115 8.58 2.45 -0.91
N TYR A 116 8.50 3.60 -1.57
CA TYR A 116 7.25 4.27 -1.94
C TYR A 116 7.29 4.58 -3.44
N VAL A 117 6.22 4.22 -4.15
CA VAL A 117 6.04 4.47 -5.59
C VAL A 117 4.92 5.48 -5.80
N SER A 118 5.26 6.63 -6.36
CA SER A 118 4.35 7.78 -6.49
C SER A 118 3.27 7.57 -7.55
N GLY A 119 2.05 8.04 -7.26
CA GLY A 119 0.94 8.11 -8.22
C GLY A 119 0.78 9.46 -8.92
N GLY A 120 1.72 10.40 -8.77
CA GLY A 120 1.68 11.71 -9.44
C GLY A 120 0.86 12.79 -8.71
N LEU A 121 1.07 12.95 -7.40
CA LEU A 121 0.43 14.01 -6.61
C LEU A 121 1.18 15.34 -6.74
N SER A 122 0.50 16.46 -6.47
CA SER A 122 1.08 17.82 -6.62
C SER A 122 2.44 17.94 -5.92
N GLY A 123 3.52 18.06 -6.71
CA GLY A 123 4.90 18.18 -6.23
C GLY A 123 5.77 16.91 -6.34
N LEU A 124 5.20 15.76 -6.70
CA LEU A 124 5.95 14.52 -6.96
C LEU A 124 5.37 13.81 -8.20
N PRO A 125 6.10 13.72 -9.32
CA PRO A 125 5.63 13.04 -10.52
C PRO A 125 5.30 11.56 -10.30
N SER A 126 4.60 10.94 -11.25
CA SER A 126 4.22 9.53 -11.18
C SER A 126 5.44 8.63 -11.37
N GLY A 127 5.57 7.59 -10.55
CA GLY A 127 6.64 6.61 -10.66
C GLY A 127 6.18 5.30 -11.31
N LEU A 128 7.12 4.63 -11.98
CA LEU A 128 7.01 3.26 -12.45
C LEU A 128 8.27 2.51 -12.00
N LEU A 129 8.12 1.53 -11.11
CA LEU A 129 9.24 0.77 -10.56
C LEU A 129 9.21 -0.66 -11.09
N THR A 130 10.29 -1.08 -11.75
CA THR A 130 10.57 -2.48 -12.05
C THR A 130 11.66 -2.98 -11.12
N ILE A 131 11.46 -4.12 -10.45
CA ILE A 131 12.49 -4.80 -9.67
C ILE A 131 12.62 -6.23 -10.18
N THR A 132 13.84 -6.61 -10.53
CA THR A 132 14.15 -7.97 -10.98
C THR A 132 15.13 -8.65 -10.02
N ASN A 133 14.88 -9.93 -9.68
CA ASN A 133 15.84 -10.80 -8.99
C ASN A 133 16.41 -10.23 -7.68
N ALA A 134 15.58 -9.67 -6.81
CA ALA A 134 16.00 -9.12 -5.51
C ALA A 134 15.20 -9.74 -4.36
N THR A 135 15.77 -9.71 -3.15
CA THR A 135 15.04 -9.96 -1.91
C THR A 135 14.75 -8.64 -1.20
N ILE A 136 13.49 -8.40 -0.80
CA ILE A 136 13.08 -7.22 -0.03
C ILE A 136 12.59 -7.70 1.34
N SER A 137 13.26 -7.27 2.41
CA SER A 137 12.99 -7.85 3.74
C SER A 137 13.12 -6.90 4.93
N GLY A 138 12.45 -7.28 6.02
CA GLY A 138 12.56 -6.61 7.31
C GLY A 138 11.92 -5.23 7.40
N GLY A 139 11.31 -4.73 6.32
CA GLY A 139 10.67 -3.43 6.29
C GLY A 139 9.50 -3.38 7.29
N VAL A 140 9.35 -2.24 7.99
CA VAL A 140 8.30 -2.06 9.00
C VAL A 140 7.60 -0.73 8.80
N ALA A 141 6.33 -0.76 8.40
CA ALA A 141 5.46 0.40 8.35
C ALA A 141 4.54 0.42 9.58
N LYS A 142 4.90 1.23 10.59
CA LYS A 142 4.09 1.36 11.82
C LYS A 142 3.30 2.66 11.87
N GLY A 143 1.99 2.53 12.04
CA GLY A 143 1.09 3.62 12.37
C GLY A 143 1.44 4.25 13.73
N GLY A 144 1.26 5.55 13.83
CA GLY A 144 1.51 6.31 15.03
C GLY A 144 0.56 5.96 16.16
N ASN A 145 1.07 5.94 17.38
CA ASN A 145 0.27 5.74 18.56
C ASN A 145 -0.47 7.03 18.94
N GLY A 146 -1.69 6.94 19.43
CA GLY A 146 -2.42 8.12 19.88
C GLY A 146 -3.60 7.75 20.74
N GLY A 147 -3.89 8.55 21.75
CA GLY A 147 -5.06 8.27 22.57
C GLY A 147 -6.36 8.72 21.94
N GLY A 148 -6.32 9.59 20.93
CA GLY A 148 -7.47 9.79 20.04
C GLY A 148 -7.70 8.61 19.09
N GLY A 149 -6.84 7.59 19.12
CA GLY A 149 -6.87 6.44 18.23
C GLY A 149 -5.54 6.31 17.52
N GLY A 150 -5.11 5.07 17.28
CA GLY A 150 -3.90 4.76 16.55
C GLY A 150 -4.05 5.00 15.05
N GLY A 151 -2.96 5.42 14.41
CA GLY A 151 -2.87 5.54 12.95
C GLY A 151 -2.67 4.18 12.28
N ALA A 152 -2.79 4.13 10.95
CA ALA A 152 -2.65 2.89 10.19
C ALA A 152 -1.19 2.58 9.82
N GLY A 153 -0.80 1.30 9.87
CA GLY A 153 0.41 0.80 9.22
C GLY A 153 0.08 0.29 7.83
N MET A 154 0.81 0.73 6.81
CA MET A 154 0.54 0.41 5.41
C MET A 154 1.84 0.06 4.67
N GLY A 155 1.91 -1.16 4.12
CA GLY A 155 2.98 -1.60 3.22
C GLY A 155 4.33 -1.72 3.90
N GLY A 156 4.61 -2.85 4.57
CA GLY A 156 5.86 -3.04 5.31
C GLY A 156 7.10 -2.99 4.41
N ALA A 157 7.01 -3.51 3.19
CA ALA A 157 8.04 -3.38 2.17
C ALA A 157 7.77 -2.19 1.25
N ILE A 158 6.58 -2.14 0.65
CA ILE A 158 6.26 -1.24 -0.47
C ILE A 158 4.88 -0.61 -0.25
N PHE A 159 4.81 0.70 -0.41
CA PHE A 159 3.56 1.42 -0.63
C PHE A 159 3.49 1.85 -2.10
N ASN A 160 2.52 1.36 -2.87
CA ASN A 160 2.37 1.65 -4.30
C ASN A 160 1.14 2.53 -4.59
N GLN A 161 1.35 3.62 -5.34
CA GLN A 161 0.29 4.39 -5.99
C GLN A 161 0.51 4.57 -7.50
N GLY A 162 1.70 4.23 -8.00
CA GLY A 162 2.05 4.26 -9.41
C GLY A 162 2.03 2.86 -10.03
N GLY A 163 2.99 2.61 -10.90
CA GLY A 163 3.21 1.28 -11.48
C GLY A 163 4.31 0.50 -10.76
N LEU A 164 4.06 -0.79 -10.52
CA LEU A 164 5.03 -1.70 -9.92
C LEU A 164 5.09 -3.02 -10.70
N LEU A 165 6.27 -3.40 -11.16
CA LEU A 165 6.56 -4.70 -11.75
C LEU A 165 7.61 -5.43 -10.92
N LEU A 166 7.29 -6.64 -10.44
CA LEU A 166 8.19 -7.50 -9.70
C LEU A 166 8.42 -8.80 -10.47
N VAL A 167 9.69 -9.11 -10.76
CA VAL A 167 10.05 -10.34 -11.50
C VAL A 167 11.16 -11.09 -10.77
N GLY A 168 10.94 -12.35 -10.39
CA GLY A 168 11.99 -13.12 -9.72
C GLY A 168 12.28 -12.65 -8.28
N VAL A 169 11.37 -11.91 -7.65
CA VAL A 169 11.59 -11.23 -6.36
C VAL A 169 11.14 -12.09 -5.19
N THR A 170 11.78 -11.93 -4.03
CA THR A 170 11.29 -12.48 -2.76
C THR A 170 10.96 -11.36 -1.77
N LEU A 171 9.71 -11.26 -1.34
CA LEU A 171 9.29 -10.36 -0.27
C LEU A 171 9.06 -11.14 1.01
N THR A 172 9.86 -10.89 2.04
CA THR A 172 9.77 -11.68 3.27
C THR A 172 10.05 -10.89 4.55
N GLN A 173 9.40 -11.31 5.65
CA GLN A 173 9.61 -10.73 6.98
C GLN A 173 9.34 -9.22 7.03
N ASN A 174 8.43 -8.73 6.19
CA ASN A 174 7.98 -7.34 6.23
C ASN A 174 6.73 -7.22 7.11
N GLU A 175 6.59 -6.10 7.82
CA GLU A 175 5.48 -5.86 8.73
C GLU A 175 4.78 -4.53 8.45
N ALA A 176 3.45 -4.57 8.32
CA ALA A 176 2.59 -3.39 8.44
C ALA A 176 1.87 -3.46 9.80
N SER A 177 2.11 -2.47 10.67
CA SER A 177 1.67 -2.50 12.07
C SER A 177 0.80 -1.27 12.38
N GLY A 178 -0.40 -1.48 12.89
CA GLY A 178 -1.27 -0.42 13.36
C GLY A 178 -0.70 0.31 14.57
N GLY A 179 -1.10 1.57 14.73
CA GLY A 179 -0.78 2.37 15.89
C GLY A 179 -1.59 1.98 17.11
N GLU A 180 -0.98 2.15 18.27
CA GLU A 180 -1.55 1.80 19.56
C GLU A 180 -2.35 2.93 20.18
N ALA A 181 -3.22 2.57 21.13
CA ALA A 181 -3.91 3.53 21.96
C ALA A 181 -3.06 3.94 23.17
N THR A 182 -2.53 5.17 23.16
CA THR A 182 -1.71 5.70 24.27
C THR A 182 -2.44 6.79 25.06
N GLY A 183 -1.86 7.34 26.13
CA GLY A 183 -2.49 8.34 27.02
C GLY A 183 -2.78 9.73 26.42
N SER A 184 -2.23 10.07 25.23
CA SER A 184 -2.30 11.41 24.62
C SER A 184 -3.69 11.77 24.08
N ALA A 185 -4.10 13.05 24.07
CA ALA A 185 -5.43 13.42 23.55
C ALA A 185 -5.56 13.41 22.01
N GLY A 186 -4.46 13.52 21.28
CA GLY A 186 -4.42 13.47 19.82
C GLY A 186 -4.45 12.05 19.26
N GLY A 187 -4.95 11.89 18.04
CA GLY A 187 -4.85 10.65 17.26
C GLY A 187 -3.47 10.50 16.61
N GLY A 188 -2.99 9.27 16.44
CA GLY A 188 -1.74 8.99 15.75
C GLY A 188 -1.87 9.18 14.23
N GLY A 189 -0.76 9.46 13.54
CA GLY A 189 -0.71 9.55 12.07
C GLY A 189 -0.22 8.25 11.42
N ILE A 190 0.00 8.23 10.10
CA ILE A 190 0.48 7.02 9.39
C ILE A 190 1.89 6.58 9.82
N GLY A 191 2.69 7.49 10.37
CA GLY A 191 4.08 7.18 10.76
C GLY A 191 4.59 7.93 11.99
N GLN A 192 3.70 8.65 12.70
CA GLN A 192 4.08 9.46 13.83
C GLN A 192 3.06 9.36 14.95
N ASP A 193 3.56 9.13 16.15
CA ASP A 193 2.77 9.21 17.38
C ASP A 193 2.18 10.61 17.56
N ALA A 194 1.06 10.67 18.27
CA ALA A 194 0.52 11.92 18.81
C ALA A 194 1.54 12.54 19.78
N LEU A 195 1.81 13.84 19.62
CA LEU A 195 2.80 14.55 20.43
C LEU A 195 2.24 14.97 21.80
N SER A 196 3.13 15.35 22.73
CA SER A 196 2.73 15.93 24.02
C SER A 196 1.87 17.18 23.81
N ASN A 197 0.86 17.36 24.68
CA ASN A 197 -0.18 18.42 24.63
C ASN A 197 -1.40 18.17 23.71
N GLY A 198 -1.57 16.95 23.22
CA GLY A 198 -2.81 16.56 22.51
C GLY A 198 -2.79 16.85 21.01
N ASN A 199 -1.59 17.00 20.44
CA ASN A 199 -1.40 17.25 19.02
C ASN A 199 -1.53 15.92 18.27
N GLY A 200 -2.22 15.93 17.12
CA GLY A 200 -2.31 14.75 16.26
C GLY A 200 -0.96 14.39 15.64
N GLY A 201 -0.75 13.11 15.36
CA GLY A 201 0.40 12.61 14.63
C GLY A 201 0.31 12.88 13.13
N GLY A 202 1.46 13.09 12.49
CA GLY A 202 1.62 13.24 11.04
C GLY A 202 2.29 12.03 10.38
N PHE A 203 3.08 12.28 9.35
CA PHE A 203 3.72 11.25 8.52
C PHE A 203 5.10 10.77 9.03
N GLY A 204 5.58 11.28 10.16
CA GLY A 204 6.82 10.80 10.82
C GLY A 204 8.04 11.70 10.61
N GLY A 205 7.96 12.70 9.72
CA GLY A 205 9.06 13.63 9.45
C GLY A 205 8.75 14.64 8.35
N VAL A 206 9.77 15.42 8.00
CA VAL A 206 9.72 16.42 6.91
C VAL A 206 10.03 15.71 5.60
N PHE A 207 9.23 15.94 4.56
CA PHE A 207 9.46 15.39 3.23
C PHE A 207 10.71 16.03 2.60
N PRO A 208 11.46 15.30 1.75
CA PRO A 208 12.58 15.84 0.98
C PRO A 208 12.15 17.10 0.19
N GLY A 209 13.03 18.10 0.14
CA GLY A 209 12.71 19.41 -0.45
C GLY A 209 11.91 20.34 0.48
N GLY A 210 11.75 19.97 1.75
CA GLY A 210 11.02 20.76 2.74
C GLY A 210 9.51 20.65 2.53
N GLY A 211 8.95 19.47 2.29
CA GLY A 211 7.50 19.22 2.36
C GLY A 211 7.09 18.69 3.73
N GLY A 212 5.79 18.62 4.03
CA GLY A 212 5.25 18.10 5.29
C GLY A 212 4.87 19.13 6.33
N GLY A 213 3.58 19.24 6.56
CA GLY A 213 3.03 20.00 7.65
C GLY A 213 3.18 19.26 8.98
N ALA A 214 3.54 19.99 10.03
CA ALA A 214 3.38 19.56 11.41
C ALA A 214 1.89 19.54 11.78
N GLY A 215 1.50 18.68 12.71
CA GLY A 215 0.19 18.76 13.37
C GLY A 215 0.07 20.03 14.23
N GLY A 216 -1.12 20.58 14.33
CA GLY A 216 -1.43 21.71 15.19
C GLY A 216 -1.52 21.34 16.67
N SER A 217 -1.33 22.34 17.53
CA SER A 217 -1.40 22.18 18.98
C SER A 217 -2.83 22.00 19.49
N GLY A 218 -3.06 21.04 20.38
CA GLY A 218 -4.32 20.88 21.12
C GLY A 218 -4.47 21.86 22.29
N SER A 219 -5.67 21.89 22.88
CA SER A 219 -6.01 22.67 24.07
C SER A 219 -6.83 21.83 25.05
N THR A 220 -6.47 21.92 26.34
CA THR A 220 -7.20 21.26 27.44
C THR A 220 -8.62 21.82 27.66
N THR A 221 -8.93 22.98 27.06
CA THR A 221 -10.22 23.69 27.24
C THR A 221 -11.07 23.74 25.97
N SER A 222 -10.55 23.28 24.83
CA SER A 222 -11.23 23.47 23.54
C SER A 222 -10.99 22.43 22.45
N GLY A 223 -10.25 21.37 22.78
CA GLY A 223 -10.05 20.18 21.95
C GLY A 223 -8.77 20.21 21.12
N GLY A 224 -8.58 19.24 20.22
CA GLY A 224 -7.29 18.95 19.59
C GLY A 224 -6.90 19.92 18.46
N GLY A 225 -5.62 19.87 18.04
CA GLY A 225 -5.17 20.54 16.82
C GLY A 225 -5.42 19.69 15.57
N GLY A 226 -5.30 20.28 14.38
CA GLY A 226 -5.50 19.56 13.12
C GLY A 226 -4.24 18.81 12.66
N GLY A 227 -4.40 17.78 11.82
CA GLY A 227 -3.29 17.06 11.20
C GLY A 227 -2.51 17.92 10.18
N GLY A 228 -1.25 17.57 9.92
CA GLY A 228 -0.43 18.25 8.92
C GLY A 228 -0.47 17.59 7.55
N GLY A 229 -0.41 18.39 6.48
CA GLY A 229 -0.52 17.97 5.08
C GLY A 229 0.78 17.74 4.34
N PHE A 230 0.67 17.51 3.02
CA PHE A 230 1.79 17.08 2.19
C PHE A 230 2.85 18.19 1.94
N SER A 231 2.50 19.48 2.02
CA SER A 231 3.48 20.60 1.87
C SER A 231 3.98 21.15 3.22
N SER A 232 5.18 21.76 3.27
CA SER A 232 5.72 22.38 4.51
C SER A 232 4.88 23.51 5.07
N THR A 233 4.13 24.18 4.19
CA THR A 233 3.23 25.27 4.56
C THR A 233 1.85 24.78 4.94
N SER A 234 1.59 23.48 4.74
CA SER A 234 0.34 22.80 5.08
C SER A 234 0.38 22.29 6.51
N ASN A 235 0.81 23.10 7.47
CA ASN A 235 0.71 22.76 8.89
C ASN A 235 -0.76 22.67 9.31
N GLY A 236 -1.07 21.71 10.18
CA GLY A 236 -2.31 21.71 10.93
C GLY A 236 -2.39 22.96 11.81
N SER A 237 -3.56 23.58 11.87
CA SER A 237 -3.79 24.74 12.72
C SER A 237 -3.89 24.33 14.19
N ASN A 238 -3.42 25.19 15.09
CA ASN A 238 -3.64 25.04 16.54
C ASN A 238 -5.14 25.20 16.87
N ALA A 239 -5.57 24.59 17.97
CA ALA A 239 -6.86 24.91 18.59
C ALA A 239 -6.87 26.37 19.07
N GLY A 240 -7.95 27.11 18.82
CA GLY A 240 -8.05 28.55 19.11
C GLY A 240 -9.42 28.90 19.70
N GLY A 241 -9.47 29.26 20.98
CA GLY A 241 -10.76 29.49 21.67
C GLY A 241 -11.65 28.23 21.59
N PRO A 242 -12.99 28.30 21.47
CA PRO A 242 -13.87 27.12 21.49
C PRO A 242 -13.76 26.16 20.27
N SER A 243 -12.76 26.33 19.41
CA SER A 243 -12.67 25.67 18.09
C SER A 243 -11.46 24.72 17.98
N ALA A 244 -11.67 23.58 17.31
CA ALA A 244 -10.61 22.66 16.91
C ALA A 244 -9.67 23.30 15.87
N GLY A 245 -8.48 22.74 15.73
CA GLY A 245 -7.56 23.07 14.65
C GLY A 245 -7.96 22.46 13.30
N ASN A 246 -7.90 23.24 12.22
CA ASN A 246 -8.02 22.73 10.84
C ASN A 246 -6.83 21.84 10.47
N GLY A 247 -7.05 20.79 9.68
CA GLY A 247 -5.94 20.09 9.01
C GLY A 247 -5.20 21.04 8.06
N GLY A 248 -3.93 20.76 7.77
CA GLY A 248 -3.15 21.55 6.82
C GLY A 248 -3.17 20.96 5.41
N GLY A 249 -3.24 21.79 4.37
CA GLY A 249 -3.23 21.35 2.95
C GLY A 249 -4.50 21.71 2.19
N THR A 250 -4.43 21.70 0.85
CA THR A 250 -5.54 22.09 -0.04
C THR A 250 -5.94 21.00 -1.04
N SER A 251 -5.28 19.83 -1.04
CA SER A 251 -5.50 18.80 -2.07
C SER A 251 -6.74 17.95 -1.84
N GLY A 252 -7.44 18.14 -0.72
CA GLY A 252 -8.70 17.47 -0.41
C GLY A 252 -8.53 15.99 -0.04
N LEU A 253 -7.30 15.53 0.21
CA LEU A 253 -6.99 14.14 0.55
C LEU A 253 -7.05 13.88 2.06
N GLY A 254 -7.11 14.90 2.91
CA GLY A 254 -7.26 14.74 4.37
C GLY A 254 -8.52 15.38 4.95
N GLY A 255 -8.71 15.20 6.26
CA GLY A 255 -9.96 15.48 6.94
C GLY A 255 -10.29 16.96 7.13
N ASN A 256 -11.59 17.27 7.03
CA ASN A 256 -12.17 18.49 7.56
C ASN A 256 -11.95 18.55 9.08
N GLY A 257 -11.23 19.60 9.52
CA GLY A 257 -11.14 19.92 10.94
C GLY A 257 -12.51 20.26 11.52
N GLY A 258 -12.67 20.10 12.84
CA GLY A 258 -13.90 20.48 13.53
C GLY A 258 -14.16 21.98 13.45
N GLY A 259 -15.35 22.38 13.01
CA GLY A 259 -15.75 23.79 12.94
C GLY A 259 -16.19 24.36 14.30
N GLY A 260 -15.74 25.58 14.61
CA GLY A 260 -16.33 26.40 15.67
C GLY A 260 -17.73 26.92 15.32
N VAL A 261 -18.33 27.70 16.24
CA VAL A 261 -19.75 28.17 16.32
C VAL A 261 -20.36 28.74 15.02
N ARG A 262 -19.56 29.01 13.97
CA ARG A 262 -19.98 29.85 12.84
C ARG A 262 -19.49 29.41 11.45
N LEU A 263 -18.98 28.18 11.21
CA LEU A 263 -18.86 27.49 9.90
C LEU A 263 -18.01 26.18 10.05
N PRO A 264 -18.26 25.11 9.27
CA PRO A 264 -17.36 23.95 9.20
C PRO A 264 -15.99 24.35 8.65
N GLY A 265 -14.90 23.97 9.35
CA GLY A 265 -13.54 24.21 8.89
C GLY A 265 -13.24 23.43 7.61
N ILE A 266 -12.53 24.06 6.67
CA ILE A 266 -12.07 23.40 5.44
C ILE A 266 -10.96 22.41 5.81
N GLY A 267 -11.05 21.19 5.27
CA GLY A 267 -10.10 20.12 5.52
C GLY A 267 -8.75 20.31 4.89
N GLY A 268 -7.74 19.77 5.58
CA GLY A 268 -6.39 19.65 5.08
C GLY A 268 -5.96 18.21 4.98
N ASP A 269 -4.91 17.97 4.21
CA ASP A 269 -4.31 16.69 3.92
C ASP A 269 -3.66 16.08 5.17
N GLY A 270 -3.78 14.78 5.40
CA GLY A 270 -3.01 14.09 6.45
C GLY A 270 -3.34 14.41 7.93
N GLY A 271 -3.40 13.36 8.76
CA GLY A 271 -3.36 13.47 10.23
C GLY A 271 -4.69 13.67 10.95
N GLY A 272 -4.67 13.33 12.25
CA GLY A 272 -5.83 13.25 13.13
C GLY A 272 -6.54 14.58 13.38
N GLY A 273 -7.86 14.54 13.56
CA GLY A 273 -8.67 15.71 13.83
C GLY A 273 -8.73 16.05 15.32
N GLY A 274 -8.70 17.33 15.63
CA GLY A 274 -8.96 17.83 16.97
C GLY A 274 -10.43 18.03 17.31
N GLY A 275 -10.81 17.81 18.58
CA GLY A 275 -12.17 18.06 19.06
C GLY A 275 -12.57 19.52 19.31
N GLY A 276 -13.85 19.79 19.60
CA GLY A 276 -14.41 21.11 19.95
C GLY A 276 -14.98 21.21 21.39
N ASN A 277 -15.48 22.40 21.79
CA ASN A 277 -16.01 22.70 23.15
C ASN A 277 -17.57 22.68 23.25
N ALA A 278 -18.08 22.59 24.49
CA ALA A 278 -19.42 22.36 25.03
C ALA A 278 -20.56 23.37 24.74
N GLN A 279 -20.36 24.44 23.96
CA GLN A 279 -21.38 25.49 23.78
C GLN A 279 -22.00 25.58 22.38
N GLY A 280 -22.20 24.45 21.70
CA GLY A 280 -22.94 24.44 20.43
C GLY A 280 -23.28 23.04 19.93
N SER A 281 -24.46 22.90 19.34
CA SER A 281 -25.02 21.65 18.77
C SER A 281 -24.52 21.35 17.35
N ASN A 282 -23.26 21.65 17.02
CA ASN A 282 -22.75 21.54 15.64
C ASN A 282 -22.06 20.19 15.36
N PRO A 283 -22.18 19.64 14.13
CA PRO A 283 -21.53 18.38 13.75
C PRO A 283 -19.99 18.51 13.76
N GLY A 284 -19.29 17.45 14.18
CA GLY A 284 -17.84 17.32 13.99
C GLY A 284 -17.43 17.30 12.51
N GLY A 285 -16.17 17.62 12.22
CA GLY A 285 -15.63 17.61 10.85
C GLY A 285 -15.60 16.21 10.22
N SER A 286 -15.79 16.11 8.90
CA SER A 286 -15.68 14.85 8.14
C SER A 286 -14.23 14.54 7.78
N GLY A 287 -13.77 13.29 7.87
CA GLY A 287 -12.46 12.88 7.33
C GLY A 287 -12.28 13.10 5.80
N GLY A 288 -11.07 12.87 5.29
CA GLY A 288 -10.67 13.24 3.92
C GLY A 288 -11.22 12.35 2.81
N ASN A 289 -11.08 12.77 1.55
CA ASN A 289 -11.63 12.05 0.38
C ASN A 289 -10.99 10.68 0.14
N PHE A 290 -9.73 10.49 0.51
CA PHE A 290 -9.05 9.21 0.40
C PHE A 290 -9.59 8.25 1.48
N GLY A 291 -10.29 7.20 1.04
CA GLY A 291 -10.91 6.23 1.93
C GLY A 291 -12.01 6.80 2.85
N PHE A 292 -12.54 7.99 2.53
CA PHE A 292 -13.67 8.66 3.17
C PHE A 292 -13.67 8.56 4.71
N GLY A 293 -12.70 9.23 5.33
CA GLY A 293 -12.47 9.16 6.78
C GLY A 293 -13.70 9.44 7.64
N GLY A 294 -13.70 8.93 8.88
CA GLY A 294 -14.86 8.92 9.76
C GLY A 294 -15.52 10.30 9.96
N ARG A 295 -16.86 10.31 10.00
CA ARG A 295 -17.65 11.45 10.50
C ARG A 295 -17.70 11.40 12.03
N GLY A 296 -17.77 12.56 12.68
CA GLY A 296 -18.28 12.64 14.05
C GLY A 296 -19.76 12.22 14.06
N ASP A 297 -20.18 11.42 15.03
CA ASP A 297 -21.57 10.95 15.14
C ASP A 297 -22.51 12.11 15.52
N GLY A 298 -23.53 12.35 14.70
CA GLY A 298 -24.43 13.50 14.82
C GLY A 298 -25.53 13.36 15.88
N SER A 299 -25.28 12.76 17.05
CA SER A 299 -26.30 12.61 18.08
C SER A 299 -26.24 13.73 19.13
N THR A 300 -27.11 14.74 18.97
CA THR A 300 -27.58 15.72 19.98
C THR A 300 -26.65 16.07 21.16
N GLY A 301 -25.77 17.06 20.97
CA GLY A 301 -25.33 18.00 22.03
C GLY A 301 -23.89 17.90 22.57
N GLY A 302 -23.05 18.88 22.22
CA GLY A 302 -21.77 19.20 22.89
C GLY A 302 -20.48 18.84 22.11
N GLY A 303 -19.32 19.34 22.55
CA GLY A 303 -18.02 19.29 21.84
C GLY A 303 -17.48 17.90 21.46
N TRP A 304 -17.45 17.62 20.16
CA TRP A 304 -17.02 16.33 19.58
C TRP A 304 -15.54 16.29 19.21
N GLY A 305 -14.89 15.12 19.29
CA GLY A 305 -13.54 14.88 18.76
C GLY A 305 -13.46 15.03 17.24
N GLY A 306 -12.29 15.41 16.70
CA GLY A 306 -12.13 15.63 15.26
C GLY A 306 -11.86 14.34 14.49
N GLY A 307 -12.39 14.23 13.27
CA GLY A 307 -12.18 13.08 12.40
C GLY A 307 -10.75 12.99 11.86
N GLY A 308 -10.20 11.78 11.72
CA GLY A 308 -8.87 11.56 11.16
C GLY A 308 -8.83 11.61 9.62
N GLY A 309 -7.72 12.12 9.08
CA GLY A 309 -7.34 11.98 7.66
C GLY A 309 -6.84 10.58 7.32
N VAL A 310 -6.29 10.37 6.12
CA VAL A 310 -5.77 9.05 5.68
C VAL A 310 -4.87 8.44 6.74
N GLY A 311 -5.21 7.22 7.19
CA GLY A 311 -4.48 6.48 8.21
C GLY A 311 -4.21 7.26 9.51
N GLY A 312 -4.92 8.36 9.76
CA GLY A 312 -4.84 9.14 10.98
C GLY A 312 -5.98 8.79 11.93
N GLY A 313 -5.65 8.60 13.22
CA GLY A 313 -6.62 8.34 14.27
C GLY A 313 -7.55 9.52 14.52
N GLY A 314 -8.69 9.25 15.15
CA GLY A 314 -9.60 10.30 15.63
C GLY A 314 -8.96 11.18 16.72
N GLY A 315 -9.64 12.25 17.12
CA GLY A 315 -9.31 13.00 18.34
C GLY A 315 -10.12 12.52 19.55
N ARG A 316 -9.55 12.60 20.76
CA ARG A 316 -10.35 12.45 21.99
C ARG A 316 -11.28 13.67 22.21
N SER A 317 -12.45 13.45 22.82
CA SER A 317 -13.23 14.56 23.39
C SER A 317 -12.63 15.05 24.71
N ALA A 318 -12.72 16.36 24.98
CA ALA A 318 -12.20 16.99 26.20
C ALA A 318 -13.22 17.02 27.36
N VAL A 319 -14.47 16.58 27.13
CA VAL A 319 -15.57 16.72 28.10
C VAL A 319 -16.21 15.36 28.40
N ASN A 320 -16.48 15.09 29.67
CA ASN A 320 -17.10 13.83 30.11
C ASN A 320 -18.49 13.63 29.47
N GLY A 321 -18.68 12.50 28.77
CA GLY A 321 -19.96 12.10 28.20
C GLY A 321 -20.22 12.52 26.74
N GLN A 322 -19.25 13.15 26.05
CA GLN A 322 -19.36 13.58 24.64
C GLN A 322 -18.44 12.74 23.73
N GLY A 323 -18.88 12.46 22.50
CA GLY A 323 -18.22 11.52 21.58
C GLY A 323 -16.88 12.02 20.99
N GLY A 324 -15.92 11.11 20.86
CA GLY A 324 -14.64 11.28 20.19
C GLY A 324 -14.75 11.19 18.67
N GLY A 325 -13.70 11.62 17.99
CA GLY A 325 -13.69 11.73 16.54
C GLY A 325 -13.56 10.39 15.85
N GLY A 326 -14.10 10.28 14.64
CA GLY A 326 -13.94 9.07 13.84
C GLY A 326 -12.51 8.92 13.31
N GLY A 327 -11.97 7.70 13.25
CA GLY A 327 -10.70 7.42 12.58
C GLY A 327 -10.82 7.53 11.06
N GLY A 328 -9.73 7.92 10.40
CA GLY A 328 -9.62 7.83 8.94
C GLY A 328 -9.44 6.39 8.46
N PHE A 329 -9.34 6.16 7.14
CA PHE A 329 -9.16 4.81 6.58
C PHE A 329 -7.97 4.09 7.26
N GLY A 330 -8.20 2.90 7.81
CA GLY A 330 -7.19 2.16 8.56
C GLY A 330 -6.95 2.62 9.99
N ALA A 331 -7.57 3.68 10.49
CA ALA A 331 -7.22 4.26 11.78
C ALA A 331 -8.28 4.05 12.87
N GLY A 332 -7.85 4.02 14.12
CA GLY A 332 -8.72 3.89 15.27
C GLY A 332 -9.55 5.14 15.55
N GLY A 333 -10.75 4.94 16.08
CA GLY A 333 -11.61 6.02 16.57
C GLY A 333 -11.13 6.58 17.92
N GLY A 334 -11.55 7.82 18.21
CA GLY A 334 -11.27 8.49 19.47
C GLY A 334 -12.32 8.24 20.53
N LEU A 335 -11.92 8.30 21.80
CA LEU A 335 -12.86 8.11 22.89
C LEU A 335 -13.53 9.40 23.37
N PRO A 336 -14.71 9.25 24.01
CA PRO A 336 -15.56 8.05 24.04
C PRO A 336 -16.35 7.86 22.73
N ASN A 337 -16.79 6.66 22.34
CA ASN A 337 -17.73 6.44 21.21
C ASN A 337 -17.27 6.79 19.77
N GLY A 338 -16.04 7.25 19.53
CA GLY A 338 -15.57 7.50 18.17
C GLY A 338 -15.44 6.22 17.36
N SER A 339 -15.99 6.23 16.15
CA SER A 339 -15.92 5.11 15.23
C SER A 339 -14.54 5.01 14.57
N GLY A 340 -13.94 3.82 14.49
CA GLY A 340 -12.75 3.61 13.67
C GLY A 340 -13.03 3.78 12.19
N GLY A 341 -12.00 3.92 11.37
CA GLY A 341 -12.09 3.79 9.91
C GLY A 341 -12.12 2.33 9.47
N PHE A 342 -12.04 2.07 8.17
CA PHE A 342 -11.98 0.70 7.65
C PHE A 342 -10.82 -0.06 8.30
N GLY A 343 -11.08 -1.21 8.92
CA GLY A 343 -10.06 -2.00 9.65
C GLY A 343 -9.61 -1.41 11.00
N GLY A 344 -9.90 -0.16 11.32
CA GLY A 344 -9.55 0.45 12.61
C GLY A 344 -10.55 0.10 13.73
N GLY A 345 -10.07 0.11 14.98
CA GLY A 345 -10.89 -0.15 16.15
C GLY A 345 -11.97 0.91 16.38
N GLY A 346 -13.18 0.47 16.77
CA GLY A 346 -14.40 1.30 16.86
C GLY A 346 -14.85 1.67 18.27
N ALA A 347 -16.01 2.31 18.38
CA ALA A 347 -16.55 2.85 19.64
C ALA A 347 -16.52 1.85 20.81
N ALA A 348 -15.72 2.14 21.84
CA ALA A 348 -15.87 1.55 23.17
C ALA A 348 -16.58 2.54 24.12
N PRO A 349 -17.48 2.04 25.00
CA PRO A 349 -18.07 2.85 26.06
C PRO A 349 -17.03 3.09 27.17
N GLY A 350 -16.86 4.34 27.62
CA GLY A 350 -16.08 4.69 28.81
C GLY A 350 -14.96 5.71 28.59
N PHE A 351 -14.26 6.04 29.69
CA PHE A 351 -13.16 7.01 29.73
C PHE A 351 -11.82 6.26 29.75
N GLY A 352 -11.09 6.23 28.63
CA GLY A 352 -9.87 5.44 28.47
C GLY A 352 -8.96 5.91 27.32
N ALA A 353 -8.07 5.03 26.84
CA ALA A 353 -7.30 5.27 25.62
C ALA A 353 -8.08 4.90 24.35
N GLY A 354 -7.78 5.57 23.22
CA GLY A 354 -8.47 5.43 21.93
C GLY A 354 -8.43 4.02 21.35
N ASN A 355 -8.87 3.86 20.11
CA ASN A 355 -8.90 2.52 19.50
C ASN A 355 -7.67 2.27 18.62
N GLY A 356 -7.42 1.02 18.27
CA GLY A 356 -6.20 0.62 17.54
C GLY A 356 -6.30 0.94 16.05
N GLY A 357 -5.18 1.30 15.43
CA GLY A 357 -5.08 1.39 13.97
C GLY A 357 -4.91 0.02 13.33
N ALA A 358 -5.21 -0.12 12.04
CA ALA A 358 -5.05 -1.35 11.28
C ALA A 358 -3.61 -1.52 10.78
N GLY A 359 -3.19 -2.77 10.61
CA GLY A 359 -2.04 -3.13 9.78
C GLY A 359 -2.53 -3.66 8.44
N MET A 360 -2.02 -3.11 7.34
CA MET A 360 -2.51 -3.40 5.99
C MET A 360 -1.36 -3.67 5.03
N GLY A 361 -1.34 -4.85 4.41
CA GLY A 361 -0.34 -5.18 3.39
C GLY A 361 1.03 -5.37 4.03
N GLY A 362 1.25 -6.50 4.72
CA GLY A 362 2.50 -6.75 5.43
C GLY A 362 3.73 -6.62 4.52
N ALA A 363 3.63 -7.09 3.27
CA ALA A 363 4.59 -6.74 2.23
C ALA A 363 4.17 -5.48 1.48
N ILE A 364 3.03 -5.52 0.79
CA ILE A 364 2.65 -4.49 -0.19
C ILE A 364 1.28 -3.90 0.15
N PHE A 365 1.22 -2.58 0.19
CA PHE A 365 -0.03 -1.84 0.16
C PHE A 365 -0.18 -1.14 -1.18
N ASN A 366 -1.16 -1.55 -1.99
CA ASN A 366 -1.49 -0.95 -3.27
C ASN A 366 -2.69 -0.01 -3.12
N HIS A 367 -2.56 1.22 -3.59
CA HIS A 367 -3.65 2.19 -3.58
C HIS A 367 -3.76 2.92 -4.91
N ASN A 368 -4.84 2.66 -5.66
CA ASN A 368 -5.07 3.16 -7.03
C ASN A 368 -3.97 2.82 -8.06
N GLY A 369 -2.87 2.20 -7.63
CA GLY A 369 -1.76 1.80 -8.49
C GLY A 369 -2.03 0.49 -9.21
N SER A 370 -1.15 0.18 -10.16
CA SER A 370 -1.13 -1.07 -10.92
C SER A 370 0.09 -1.90 -10.53
N ILE A 371 -0.14 -3.17 -10.21
CA ILE A 371 0.92 -4.11 -9.87
C ILE A 371 0.87 -5.30 -10.81
N GLU A 372 2.03 -5.65 -11.36
CA GLU A 372 2.28 -6.93 -12.02
C GLU A 372 3.38 -7.69 -11.27
N ILE A 373 3.11 -8.95 -10.96
CA ILE A 373 4.01 -9.82 -10.20
C ILE A 373 4.21 -11.12 -10.98
N VAL A 374 5.46 -11.40 -11.33
CA VAL A 374 5.84 -12.57 -12.12
C VAL A 374 6.92 -13.34 -11.37
N ASN A 375 6.81 -14.68 -11.31
CA ASN A 375 7.86 -15.55 -10.75
C ASN A 375 8.37 -15.07 -9.38
N THR A 376 7.47 -14.72 -8.48
CA THR A 376 7.82 -14.06 -7.21
C THR A 376 7.34 -14.90 -6.05
N THR A 377 8.08 -14.87 -4.93
CA THR A 377 7.64 -15.46 -3.67
C THR A 377 7.35 -14.36 -2.64
N ILE A 378 6.13 -14.30 -2.12
CA ILE A 378 5.72 -13.38 -1.04
C ILE A 378 5.39 -14.22 0.18
N ALA A 379 6.31 -14.29 1.15
CA ALA A 379 6.14 -15.20 2.27
C ALA A 379 6.61 -14.64 3.61
N PHE A 380 5.96 -15.07 4.69
CA PHE A 380 6.28 -14.65 6.06
C PHE A 380 6.19 -13.14 6.32
N ASN A 381 5.30 -12.45 5.60
CA ASN A 381 5.00 -11.05 5.86
C ASN A 381 3.82 -10.95 6.84
N THR A 382 3.77 -9.89 7.64
CA THR A 382 2.80 -9.74 8.73
C THR A 382 2.03 -8.44 8.60
N ALA A 383 0.71 -8.50 8.66
CA ALA A 383 -0.14 -7.33 8.86
C ALA A 383 -0.73 -7.39 10.27
N ARG A 384 -0.33 -6.48 11.16
CA ARG A 384 -0.69 -6.45 12.58
C ARG A 384 -1.55 -5.23 12.89
N GLY A 385 -2.74 -5.44 13.43
CA GLY A 385 -3.54 -4.37 14.03
C GLY A 385 -2.94 -3.88 15.35
N GLY A 386 -3.16 -2.61 15.66
CA GLY A 386 -2.80 -2.01 16.93
C GLY A 386 -3.62 -2.62 18.07
N ASP A 387 -2.91 -2.98 19.13
CA ASP A 387 -3.37 -3.34 20.45
C ASP A 387 -4.08 -2.16 21.17
N ALA A 388 -5.39 -2.28 21.23
CA ALA A 388 -6.27 -1.36 21.91
C ALA A 388 -7.60 -2.06 22.22
N THR A 389 -8.50 -1.37 22.90
CA THR A 389 -9.85 -1.87 23.18
C THR A 389 -10.89 -0.88 22.65
N PRO A 390 -11.41 -1.06 21.42
CA PRO A 390 -11.19 -2.19 20.51
C PRO A 390 -9.90 -2.08 19.69
N PRO A 391 -9.32 -3.23 19.30
CA PRO A 391 -8.10 -3.32 18.53
C PRO A 391 -8.35 -2.89 17.08
N GLY A 392 -7.28 -2.53 16.37
CA GLY A 392 -7.33 -2.52 14.91
C GLY A 392 -7.14 -3.93 14.33
N LYS A 393 -7.48 -4.10 13.05
CA LYS A 393 -7.35 -5.37 12.33
C LYS A 393 -6.02 -5.50 11.60
N GLY A 394 -5.51 -6.72 11.51
CA GLY A 394 -4.54 -7.13 10.49
C GLY A 394 -5.25 -7.58 9.21
N LEU A 395 -4.91 -6.98 8.07
CA LEU A 395 -5.55 -7.25 6.77
C LEU A 395 -4.48 -7.39 5.67
N GLY A 396 -4.50 -8.46 4.88
CA GLY A 396 -3.55 -8.59 3.77
C GLY A 396 -2.13 -8.82 4.27
N GLY A 397 -1.84 -9.97 4.89
CA GLY A 397 -0.49 -10.25 5.42
C GLY A 397 0.60 -10.15 4.35
N GLY A 398 0.30 -10.59 3.12
CA GLY A 398 1.11 -10.31 1.93
C GLY A 398 0.73 -8.96 1.30
N ILE A 399 -0.41 -8.91 0.63
CA ILE A 399 -0.86 -7.77 -0.19
C ILE A 399 -2.19 -7.23 0.34
N PHE A 400 -2.28 -5.91 0.45
CA PHE A 400 -3.55 -5.20 0.59
C PHE A 400 -3.77 -4.33 -0.65
N ASN A 401 -4.85 -4.58 -1.39
CA ASN A 401 -5.20 -3.84 -2.59
C ASN A 401 -6.45 -2.98 -2.36
N LEU A 402 -6.27 -1.66 -2.44
CA LEU A 402 -7.32 -0.66 -2.31
C LEU A 402 -7.49 0.05 -3.65
N ASN A 403 -8.61 -0.18 -4.33
CA ASN A 403 -8.97 0.57 -5.53
C ASN A 403 -7.92 0.50 -6.68
N GLY A 404 -7.01 -0.48 -6.66
CA GLY A 404 -5.97 -0.68 -7.67
C GLY A 404 -6.06 -2.04 -8.37
N SER A 405 -5.15 -2.30 -9.31
CA SER A 405 -5.09 -3.60 -10.00
C SER A 405 -3.86 -4.39 -9.58
N VAL A 406 -4.02 -5.70 -9.41
CA VAL A 406 -2.92 -6.64 -9.18
C VAL A 406 -3.08 -7.85 -10.09
N THR A 407 -2.07 -8.11 -10.90
CA THR A 407 -1.94 -9.32 -11.71
C THR A 407 -0.78 -10.14 -11.16
N LEU A 408 -1.04 -11.42 -10.87
CA LEU A 408 -0.04 -12.36 -10.40
C LEU A 408 0.05 -13.54 -11.37
N THR A 409 1.26 -13.76 -11.88
CA THR A 409 1.57 -14.83 -12.81
C THR A 409 2.70 -15.67 -12.24
N ASN A 410 2.52 -16.99 -12.16
CA ASN A 410 3.55 -17.92 -11.67
C ASN A 410 4.11 -17.47 -10.30
N THR A 411 3.23 -17.19 -9.34
CA THR A 411 3.62 -16.57 -8.06
C THR A 411 3.24 -17.46 -6.88
N THR A 412 4.04 -17.42 -5.81
CA THR A 412 3.74 -18.13 -4.56
C THR A 412 3.59 -17.13 -3.42
N ILE A 413 2.38 -17.03 -2.87
CA ILE A 413 2.05 -16.26 -1.66
C ILE A 413 1.79 -17.25 -0.53
N ALA A 414 2.70 -17.35 0.43
CA ALA A 414 2.64 -18.41 1.42
C ALA A 414 3.04 -17.98 2.83
N ALA A 415 2.43 -18.58 3.85
CA ALA A 415 2.82 -18.38 5.26
C ALA A 415 2.82 -16.91 5.71
N ASN A 416 2.00 -16.07 5.10
CA ASN A 416 1.79 -14.69 5.53
C ASN A 416 0.81 -14.64 6.70
N ARG A 417 0.97 -13.65 7.57
CA ARG A 417 0.27 -13.57 8.85
C ARG A 417 -0.59 -12.31 8.94
N VAL A 418 -1.75 -12.44 9.56
CA VAL A 418 -2.57 -11.30 10.00
C VAL A 418 -2.75 -11.39 11.50
N ILE A 419 -2.40 -10.34 12.24
CA ILE A 419 -2.51 -10.32 13.69
C ILE A 419 -3.55 -9.28 14.07
N THR A 420 -4.63 -9.70 14.72
CA THR A 420 -5.64 -8.79 15.28
C THR A 420 -5.72 -9.09 16.77
N PRO A 421 -5.13 -8.27 17.66
CA PRO A 421 -5.13 -8.54 19.09
C PRO A 421 -6.55 -8.76 19.62
N GLY A 422 -6.88 -9.96 20.10
CA GLY A 422 -8.22 -10.28 20.63
C GLY A 422 -9.34 -10.39 19.57
N GLY A 423 -9.01 -10.50 18.28
CA GLY A 423 -9.98 -10.69 17.20
C GLY A 423 -9.41 -11.49 16.03
N ALA A 424 -10.17 -11.59 14.94
CA ALA A 424 -9.73 -12.26 13.71
C ALA A 424 -9.31 -11.23 12.66
N GLY A 425 -8.10 -11.39 12.12
CA GLY A 425 -7.69 -10.74 10.87
C GLY A 425 -8.22 -11.50 9.67
N SER A 426 -7.99 -10.98 8.46
CA SER A 426 -8.41 -11.68 7.26
C SER A 426 -7.54 -11.43 6.04
N GLY A 427 -7.65 -12.33 5.04
CA GLY A 427 -6.92 -12.25 3.79
C GLY A 427 -5.42 -12.32 4.06
N GLY A 428 -4.96 -13.36 4.76
CA GLY A 428 -3.57 -13.45 5.21
C GLY A 428 -2.57 -13.41 4.05
N GLY A 429 -2.93 -13.92 2.87
CA GLY A 429 -2.20 -13.68 1.63
C GLY A 429 -2.58 -12.35 1.00
N ILE A 430 -3.83 -12.23 0.54
CA ILE A 430 -4.35 -11.05 -0.17
C ILE A 430 -5.65 -10.53 0.47
N TYR A 431 -5.73 -9.22 0.68
CA TYR A 431 -6.97 -8.53 0.99
C TYR A 431 -7.29 -7.51 -0.09
N ASN A 432 -8.41 -7.68 -0.78
CA ASN A 432 -8.83 -6.86 -1.92
C ASN A 432 -10.09 -6.07 -1.58
N VAL A 433 -10.10 -4.75 -1.80
CA VAL A 433 -11.26 -3.92 -1.45
C VAL A 433 -11.50 -2.77 -2.42
N GLY A 434 -12.72 -2.76 -2.96
CA GLY A 434 -13.28 -1.62 -3.70
C GLY A 434 -13.99 -0.68 -2.73
N TYR A 435 -13.54 0.55 -2.63
CA TYR A 435 -14.01 1.52 -1.63
C TYR A 435 -13.99 2.95 -2.20
N LEU A 436 -15.04 3.30 -2.95
CA LEU A 436 -15.16 4.58 -3.69
C LEU A 436 -16.56 5.19 -3.55
N GLN A 437 -16.65 6.52 -3.37
CA GLN A 437 -17.92 7.25 -3.31
C GLN A 437 -18.44 7.53 -4.71
N SER A 438 -19.77 7.55 -4.88
CA SER A 438 -20.38 8.12 -6.07
C SER A 438 -20.13 9.63 -6.16
N THR A 439 -19.03 10.06 -6.76
CA THR A 439 -18.90 11.43 -7.26
C THR A 439 -19.32 11.44 -8.72
N ALA A 440 -20.19 12.37 -9.09
CA ALA A 440 -20.66 12.54 -10.47
C ALA A 440 -19.45 12.71 -11.40
N GLY A 441 -19.16 11.68 -12.20
CA GLY A 441 -17.93 11.63 -13.02
C GLY A 441 -17.59 10.28 -13.66
N GLY A 442 -18.28 9.18 -13.30
CA GLY A 442 -18.23 7.93 -14.08
C GLY A 442 -16.94 7.11 -13.99
N LEU A 443 -15.98 7.48 -13.14
CA LEU A 443 -14.82 6.63 -12.86
C LEU A 443 -15.23 5.51 -11.88
N SER A 444 -15.41 4.30 -12.39
CA SER A 444 -15.46 3.09 -11.58
C SER A 444 -14.03 2.70 -11.25
N SER A 445 -13.56 2.97 -10.03
CA SER A 445 -12.33 2.33 -9.56
C SER A 445 -12.64 0.86 -9.26
N ILE A 446 -11.76 -0.01 -9.76
CA ILE A 446 -11.86 -1.45 -9.66
C ILE A 446 -10.66 -1.92 -8.85
N ALA A 447 -10.92 -2.47 -7.67
CA ALA A 447 -9.92 -3.24 -6.94
C ALA A 447 -9.86 -4.64 -7.56
N SER A 448 -9.10 -4.81 -8.65
CA SER A 448 -9.09 -6.06 -9.41
C SER A 448 -7.91 -6.95 -9.02
N ILE A 449 -8.16 -8.25 -8.87
CA ILE A 449 -7.13 -9.27 -8.78
C ILE A 449 -7.26 -10.23 -9.96
N VAL A 450 -6.15 -10.54 -10.62
CA VAL A 450 -6.03 -11.59 -11.63
C VAL A 450 -4.95 -12.57 -11.15
N LEU A 451 -5.30 -13.84 -11.02
CA LEU A 451 -4.34 -14.91 -10.79
C LEU A 451 -4.18 -15.75 -12.05
N GLN A 452 -2.94 -16.14 -12.33
CA GLN A 452 -2.59 -17.12 -13.35
C GLN A 452 -1.45 -17.97 -12.78
N ASN A 453 -1.63 -19.29 -12.75
CA ASN A 453 -0.60 -20.23 -12.27
C ASN A 453 -0.07 -19.85 -10.89
N THR A 454 -0.95 -19.44 -9.98
CA THR A 454 -0.53 -18.82 -8.71
C THR A 454 -1.01 -19.62 -7.50
N ILE A 455 -0.16 -19.69 -6.47
CA ILE A 455 -0.42 -20.36 -5.19
C ILE A 455 -0.65 -19.32 -4.09
N LEU A 456 -1.77 -19.43 -3.38
CA LEU A 456 -2.05 -18.77 -2.11
C LEU A 456 -2.29 -19.84 -1.03
N THR A 457 -1.45 -19.87 0.02
CA THR A 457 -1.54 -20.94 1.03
C THR A 457 -0.97 -20.58 2.40
N GLY A 458 -1.42 -21.30 3.44
CA GLY A 458 -0.77 -21.32 4.75
C GLY A 458 -0.88 -20.00 5.52
N SER A 459 -1.87 -19.18 5.18
CA SER A 459 -2.14 -17.95 5.92
C SER A 459 -2.56 -18.23 7.35
N THR A 460 -2.02 -17.48 8.31
CA THR A 460 -2.33 -17.66 9.74
C THR A 460 -2.61 -16.35 10.46
N ASP A 461 -3.33 -16.43 11.58
CA ASP A 461 -3.38 -15.42 12.63
C ASP A 461 -2.86 -15.99 13.97
N ASP A 462 -3.08 -15.27 15.07
CA ASP A 462 -2.71 -15.74 16.41
C ASP A 462 -3.60 -16.90 16.92
N GLY A 463 -4.76 -17.13 16.28
CA GLY A 463 -5.70 -18.20 16.60
C GLY A 463 -5.56 -19.46 15.73
N GLY A 464 -4.84 -19.38 14.61
CA GLY A 464 -4.58 -20.52 13.72
C GLY A 464 -4.69 -20.15 12.23
N PRO A 465 -5.08 -21.08 11.36
CA PRO A 465 -5.28 -20.81 9.94
C PRO A 465 -6.40 -19.79 9.68
N VAL A 466 -6.19 -18.89 8.72
CA VAL A 466 -7.16 -17.88 8.27
C VAL A 466 -7.28 -17.88 6.75
N THR A 467 -8.28 -17.18 6.20
CA THR A 467 -8.47 -17.09 4.76
C THR A 467 -7.22 -16.60 4.06
N ASP A 468 -6.82 -17.29 2.98
CA ASP A 468 -5.67 -16.88 2.18
C ASP A 468 -5.99 -15.63 1.36
N MET A 469 -7.25 -15.49 0.95
CA MET A 469 -7.73 -14.35 0.20
C MET A 469 -9.10 -13.89 0.69
N GLU A 470 -9.28 -12.58 0.82
CA GLU A 470 -10.59 -11.96 1.01
C GLU A 470 -10.80 -10.84 -0.01
N THR A 471 -11.99 -10.79 -0.60
CA THR A 471 -12.42 -9.68 -1.45
C THR A 471 -13.68 -9.06 -0.88
N VAL A 472 -13.68 -7.74 -0.69
CA VAL A 472 -14.75 -7.02 0.00
C VAL A 472 -15.23 -5.82 -0.80
N GLN A 473 -16.55 -5.67 -0.87
CA GLN A 473 -17.24 -4.50 -1.39
C GLN A 473 -18.31 -4.08 -0.38
N PRO A 474 -17.99 -3.23 0.62
CA PRO A 474 -19.00 -2.76 1.56
C PRO A 474 -20.08 -1.97 0.83
N ASN A 475 -21.37 -2.18 1.12
CA ASN A 475 -22.46 -1.50 0.40
C ASN A 475 -22.45 0.04 0.60
N THR A 476 -21.97 0.48 1.76
CA THR A 476 -21.90 1.89 2.13
C THR A 476 -20.50 2.23 2.61
N LEU A 477 -20.07 3.44 2.29
CA LEU A 477 -18.90 4.05 2.89
C LEU A 477 -19.22 4.51 4.32
N ARG A 478 -18.16 4.79 5.09
CA ARG A 478 -18.26 5.32 6.47
C ARG A 478 -19.07 6.61 6.58
N ASN A 479 -19.12 7.43 5.54
CA ASN A 479 -19.91 8.66 5.50
C ASN A 479 -21.40 8.43 5.15
N GLY A 480 -21.83 7.17 5.03
CA GLY A 480 -23.19 6.77 4.67
C GLY A 480 -23.51 6.86 3.18
N ALA A 481 -22.56 7.31 2.35
CA ALA A 481 -22.73 7.30 0.91
C ALA A 481 -22.67 5.87 0.36
N VAL A 482 -23.30 5.66 -0.80
CA VAL A 482 -23.21 4.40 -1.54
C VAL A 482 -21.78 4.18 -2.00
N ASN A 483 -21.24 2.98 -1.76
CA ASN A 483 -19.99 2.55 -2.34
C ASN A 483 -20.22 2.08 -3.78
N ILE A 484 -19.51 2.67 -4.73
CA ILE A 484 -19.53 2.26 -6.14
C ILE A 484 -18.26 1.52 -6.56
N GLY A 485 -17.26 1.43 -5.67
CA GLY A 485 -16.05 0.66 -5.94
C GLY A 485 -16.40 -0.82 -6.09
N THR A 486 -15.73 -1.52 -7.01
CA THR A 486 -15.90 -2.96 -7.23
C THR A 486 -14.63 -3.71 -6.88
N ALA A 487 -14.76 -5.00 -6.56
CA ALA A 487 -13.64 -5.83 -6.13
C ALA A 487 -13.59 -7.19 -6.87
N PRO A 488 -13.55 -7.21 -8.22
CA PRO A 488 -13.57 -8.45 -8.98
C PRO A 488 -12.27 -9.26 -8.78
N VAL A 489 -12.43 -10.57 -8.81
CA VAL A 489 -11.35 -11.54 -8.69
C VAL A 489 -11.48 -12.53 -9.85
N TYR A 490 -10.42 -12.65 -10.64
CA TYR A 490 -10.32 -13.56 -11.77
C TYR A 490 -9.33 -14.66 -11.42
N VAL A 491 -9.85 -15.87 -11.26
CA VAL A 491 -9.09 -17.09 -10.95
C VAL A 491 -9.64 -18.23 -11.80
N ASN A 492 -8.83 -19.25 -12.02
CA ASN A 492 -9.26 -20.45 -12.73
C ASN A 492 -8.67 -21.73 -12.11
N SER A 493 -8.90 -22.88 -12.75
CA SER A 493 -8.46 -24.18 -12.24
C SER A 493 -6.95 -24.41 -12.25
N HIS A 494 -6.16 -23.46 -12.75
CA HIS A 494 -4.70 -23.44 -12.69
C HIS A 494 -4.20 -22.52 -11.57
N ASP A 495 -5.06 -22.11 -10.64
CA ASP A 495 -4.68 -21.41 -9.42
C ASP A 495 -4.99 -22.29 -8.20
N ILE A 496 -4.12 -22.22 -7.18
CA ILE A 496 -4.36 -22.88 -5.89
C ILE A 496 -4.62 -21.81 -4.84
N ILE A 497 -5.78 -21.88 -4.19
CA ILE A 497 -6.07 -21.10 -2.98
C ILE A 497 -6.54 -22.08 -1.92
N THR A 498 -5.70 -22.34 -0.91
CA THR A 498 -5.98 -23.40 0.06
C THR A 498 -7.22 -23.07 0.89
N MET A 499 -7.34 -21.80 1.32
CA MET A 499 -8.50 -21.27 2.05
C MET A 499 -9.12 -20.07 1.30
N PRO A 500 -9.98 -20.30 0.30
CA PRO A 500 -10.46 -19.26 -0.62
C PRO A 500 -11.57 -18.35 -0.05
N GLY A 501 -12.11 -18.65 1.12
CA GLY A 501 -13.26 -17.91 1.66
C GLY A 501 -14.46 -18.02 0.72
N SER A 502 -14.90 -16.89 0.16
CA SER A 502 -16.02 -16.82 -0.79
C SER A 502 -15.61 -16.99 -2.26
N ILE A 503 -14.31 -17.08 -2.55
CA ILE A 503 -13.79 -17.17 -3.92
C ILE A 503 -14.02 -18.59 -4.47
N THR A 504 -14.38 -18.66 -5.75
CA THR A 504 -14.64 -19.92 -6.46
C THR A 504 -13.86 -19.95 -7.77
N GLY A 505 -13.59 -21.15 -8.30
CA GLY A 505 -12.87 -21.35 -9.57
C GLY A 505 -11.44 -21.84 -9.39
N ALA A 506 -10.76 -21.48 -8.30
CA ALA A 506 -9.44 -22.01 -7.93
C ALA A 506 -9.52 -23.41 -7.31
N LEU A 507 -8.42 -24.16 -7.40
CA LEU A 507 -8.22 -25.42 -6.69
C LEU A 507 -8.07 -25.16 -5.18
N SER A 508 -8.85 -25.85 -4.35
CA SER A 508 -8.74 -25.80 -2.89
C SER A 508 -8.08 -27.08 -2.38
N ILE A 509 -6.76 -27.16 -2.56
CA ILE A 509 -5.93 -28.31 -2.21
C ILE A 509 -4.57 -27.85 -1.67
N ALA A 510 -3.99 -28.61 -0.74
CA ALA A 510 -2.68 -28.29 -0.19
C ALA A 510 -1.58 -28.42 -1.27
N PRO A 511 -0.79 -27.37 -1.55
CA PRO A 511 0.23 -27.37 -2.60
C PRO A 511 1.52 -28.11 -2.25
N LEU A 512 1.65 -28.64 -1.02
CA LEU A 512 2.84 -29.37 -0.53
C LEU A 512 4.16 -28.61 -0.80
N LEU A 513 4.32 -27.44 -0.18
CA LEU A 513 5.53 -26.62 -0.31
C LEU A 513 6.61 -27.01 0.71
N GLY A 514 7.87 -26.93 0.30
CA GLY A 514 9.03 -26.89 1.18
C GLY A 514 9.23 -25.53 1.85
N PRO A 515 10.22 -25.39 2.75
CA PRO A 515 10.52 -24.11 3.41
C PRO A 515 11.03 -23.06 2.41
N LEU A 516 10.91 -21.78 2.76
CA LEU A 516 11.58 -20.70 2.04
C LEU A 516 13.08 -20.81 2.27
N GLN A 517 13.83 -21.13 1.20
CA GLN A 517 15.27 -21.32 1.25
C GLN A 517 15.91 -21.10 -0.13
N ASN A 518 17.24 -21.14 -0.18
CA ASN A 518 17.94 -21.17 -1.45
C ASN A 518 17.74 -22.53 -2.14
N ASN A 519 17.02 -22.54 -3.26
CA ASN A 519 16.81 -23.73 -4.10
C ASN A 519 17.57 -23.65 -5.45
N GLY A 520 18.71 -22.94 -5.48
CA GLY A 520 19.66 -22.90 -6.60
C GLY A 520 19.61 -21.64 -7.49
N GLY A 521 18.71 -20.69 -7.20
CA GLY A 521 18.50 -19.47 -8.00
C GLY A 521 19.01 -18.18 -7.36
N LEU A 522 18.70 -17.04 -8.00
CA LEU A 522 19.08 -15.71 -7.52
C LEU A 522 18.35 -15.27 -6.25
N THR A 523 17.11 -15.74 -6.03
CA THR A 523 16.33 -15.43 -4.84
C THR A 523 15.80 -16.72 -4.19
N SER A 524 15.50 -16.65 -2.89
CA SER A 524 14.96 -17.81 -2.15
C SER A 524 13.52 -18.09 -2.58
N THR A 525 13.19 -19.37 -2.76
CA THR A 525 11.87 -19.83 -3.21
C THR A 525 11.30 -20.88 -2.25
N MET A 526 10.04 -21.24 -2.42
CA MET A 526 9.43 -22.40 -1.76
C MET A 526 9.23 -23.51 -2.79
N ALA A 527 10.12 -24.50 -2.79
CA ALA A 527 10.07 -25.61 -3.77
C ALA A 527 8.83 -26.49 -3.57
N LEU A 528 8.29 -27.02 -4.66
CA LEU A 528 7.25 -28.05 -4.60
C LEU A 528 7.85 -29.37 -4.09
N LEU A 529 7.14 -30.06 -3.20
CA LEU A 529 7.53 -31.38 -2.72
C LEU A 529 7.00 -32.47 -3.67
N PRO A 530 7.65 -33.66 -3.72
CA PRO A 530 7.16 -34.78 -4.52
C PRO A 530 5.70 -35.13 -4.22
N GLY A 531 4.89 -35.28 -5.26
CA GLY A 531 3.46 -35.54 -5.17
C GLY A 531 2.59 -34.28 -4.96
N SER A 532 3.18 -33.08 -5.07
CA SER A 532 2.43 -31.84 -5.05
C SER A 532 1.40 -31.80 -6.19
N PRO A 533 0.15 -31.35 -5.93
CA PRO A 533 -0.86 -31.13 -6.96
C PRO A 533 -0.59 -29.90 -7.83
N ALA A 534 0.47 -29.12 -7.55
CA ALA A 534 0.88 -28.00 -8.37
C ALA A 534 1.80 -28.41 -9.53
N ILE A 535 2.37 -29.62 -9.47
CA ILE A 535 3.31 -30.14 -10.49
C ILE A 535 2.55 -30.43 -11.79
N ASP A 536 3.09 -29.99 -12.92
CA ASP A 536 2.57 -30.13 -14.28
C ASP A 536 1.07 -29.77 -14.38
N SER A 537 0.64 -28.75 -13.63
CA SER A 537 -0.79 -28.41 -13.43
C SER A 537 -1.13 -26.95 -13.73
N GLY A 538 -0.17 -26.16 -14.17
CA GLY A 538 -0.38 -24.80 -14.63
C GLY A 538 -0.98 -24.74 -16.04
N ASP A 539 -1.44 -23.55 -16.42
CA ASP A 539 -1.93 -23.24 -17.76
C ASP A 539 -0.74 -23.03 -18.71
N PRO A 540 -0.50 -23.92 -19.69
CA PRO A 540 0.56 -23.77 -20.69
C PRO A 540 0.26 -22.65 -21.69
N CYS A 541 -0.98 -22.17 -21.76
CA CYS A 541 -1.44 -21.11 -22.64
C CYS A 541 -1.59 -19.75 -21.91
N ALA A 542 -1.16 -19.67 -20.64
CA ALA A 542 -1.15 -18.41 -19.90
C ALA A 542 -0.39 -17.34 -20.69
N SER A 543 -0.98 -16.15 -20.80
CA SER A 543 -0.34 -15.04 -21.49
C SER A 543 0.87 -14.56 -20.69
N GLY A 544 2.00 -14.33 -21.36
CA GLY A 544 3.19 -13.81 -20.70
C GLY A 544 3.95 -14.82 -19.85
N LEU A 545 3.88 -16.12 -20.18
CA LEU A 545 4.77 -17.11 -19.56
C LEU A 545 6.25 -16.73 -19.79
N PRO A 546 7.05 -16.56 -18.72
CA PRO A 546 8.46 -16.25 -18.82
C PRO A 546 9.27 -17.48 -19.26
N GLN A 547 10.49 -17.26 -19.75
CA GLN A 547 11.40 -18.34 -20.18
C GLN A 547 11.83 -19.23 -19.00
N PHE A 548 12.03 -18.63 -17.83
CA PHE A 548 12.56 -19.29 -16.64
C PHE A 548 11.57 -19.17 -15.47
N ASP A 549 11.68 -20.03 -14.47
CA ASP A 549 11.00 -19.84 -13.19
C ASP A 549 11.72 -18.78 -12.31
N GLN A 550 11.29 -18.60 -11.06
CA GLN A 550 11.88 -17.60 -10.15
C GLN A 550 13.39 -17.74 -9.95
N ARG A 551 13.95 -18.95 -10.08
CA ARG A 551 15.38 -19.16 -9.86
C ARG A 551 16.24 -18.50 -10.94
N GLY A 552 15.64 -18.21 -12.10
CA GLY A 552 16.28 -17.49 -13.20
C GLY A 552 16.93 -18.42 -14.22
N PRO A 553 17.94 -17.94 -14.97
CA PRO A 553 18.56 -18.70 -16.05
C PRO A 553 18.98 -20.11 -15.64
N ASN A 554 18.78 -21.06 -16.55
CA ASN A 554 18.97 -22.52 -16.39
C ASN A 554 17.84 -23.27 -15.65
N PHE A 555 16.78 -22.59 -15.26
CA PHE A 555 15.58 -23.20 -14.68
C PHE A 555 14.36 -22.90 -15.56
N PRO A 556 14.09 -23.70 -16.61
CA PRO A 556 12.99 -23.43 -17.53
C PRO A 556 11.64 -23.36 -16.81
N ARG A 557 10.77 -22.43 -17.21
CA ARG A 557 9.42 -22.30 -16.65
C ARG A 557 8.48 -23.42 -17.08
N VAL A 558 8.70 -23.96 -18.27
CA VAL A 558 7.91 -25.05 -18.81
C VAL A 558 8.86 -26.23 -18.97
N TRP A 559 8.67 -27.23 -18.11
CA TRP A 559 9.31 -28.53 -18.21
C TRP A 559 8.23 -29.58 -18.51
N ASN A 560 8.53 -30.59 -19.34
CA ASN A 560 7.52 -31.57 -19.78
C ASN A 560 6.23 -30.98 -20.42
N SER A 561 6.34 -29.83 -21.09
CA SER A 561 5.27 -29.14 -21.83
C SER A 561 4.17 -28.46 -21.00
N VAL A 562 4.17 -28.56 -19.67
CA VAL A 562 3.19 -27.89 -18.80
C VAL A 562 3.93 -27.21 -17.65
N PRO A 563 3.73 -25.90 -17.39
CA PRO A 563 4.33 -25.26 -16.23
C PRO A 563 3.68 -25.76 -14.94
N ASP A 564 4.41 -25.70 -13.84
CA ASP A 564 3.84 -25.84 -12.51
C ASP A 564 3.06 -24.58 -12.09
N ILE A 565 2.09 -24.77 -11.19
CA ILE A 565 1.44 -23.66 -10.48
C ILE A 565 2.43 -23.12 -9.43
N GLY A 566 2.63 -21.80 -9.40
CA GLY A 566 3.47 -21.11 -8.43
C GLY A 566 4.80 -20.61 -9.01
N ALA A 567 5.69 -20.11 -8.14
CA ALA A 567 6.94 -19.47 -8.57
C ALA A 567 8.09 -20.42 -8.94
N TYR A 568 7.92 -21.71 -8.66
CA TYR A 568 8.94 -22.73 -8.80
C TYR A 568 8.49 -23.82 -9.79
N GLU A 569 9.43 -24.34 -10.58
CA GLU A 569 9.25 -25.50 -11.47
C GLU A 569 9.96 -26.75 -10.90
N PHE A 570 9.22 -27.81 -10.65
CA PHE A 570 9.69 -29.06 -10.10
C PHE A 570 10.45 -29.88 -11.13
N GLY A 571 11.57 -30.46 -10.70
CA GLY A 571 12.31 -31.41 -11.52
C GLY A 571 13.05 -30.79 -12.72
N SER A 572 12.91 -29.49 -13.00
CA SER A 572 13.67 -28.81 -14.04
C SER A 572 15.19 -28.92 -13.76
N PRO A 573 15.97 -29.62 -14.59
CA PRO A 573 17.41 -29.77 -14.36
C PRO A 573 18.13 -28.44 -14.60
N PHE A 574 19.31 -28.27 -13.98
CA PHE A 574 20.27 -27.24 -14.40
C PHE A 574 20.71 -27.56 -15.84
N ASP A 575 20.09 -26.93 -16.83
CA ASP A 575 20.45 -27.17 -18.22
C ASP A 575 21.57 -26.22 -18.67
N LEU A 576 22.79 -26.75 -18.78
CA LEU A 576 23.96 -26.03 -19.31
C LEU A 576 24.10 -26.14 -20.83
N ILE A 577 23.27 -26.94 -21.51
CA ILE A 577 23.49 -27.34 -22.91
C ILE A 577 22.37 -26.85 -23.85
N PHE A 578 21.14 -26.60 -23.39
CA PHE A 578 20.00 -26.20 -24.25
C PHE A 578 19.30 -24.90 -23.83
N ALA A 579 20.06 -23.80 -23.72
CA ALA A 579 19.53 -22.46 -23.41
C ALA A 579 18.66 -21.83 -24.55
N ASP A 580 18.41 -22.56 -25.64
CA ASP A 580 17.90 -22.07 -26.93
C ASP A 580 16.44 -22.46 -27.27
N GLY A 581 15.65 -22.93 -26.29
CA GLY A 581 14.19 -22.81 -26.37
C GLY A 581 13.48 -23.64 -27.45
N PHE A 582 13.98 -24.83 -27.76
CA PHE A 582 13.33 -25.76 -28.69
C PHE A 582 12.08 -26.48 -28.14
N GLU A 583 11.74 -26.28 -26.86
CA GLU A 583 10.53 -26.84 -26.23
C GLU A 583 9.29 -25.93 -26.41
N ALA A 584 9.26 -25.13 -27.48
CA ALA A 584 8.12 -24.28 -27.81
C ALA A 584 6.86 -25.12 -28.10
N ASN A 585 6.09 -25.35 -27.03
CA ASN A 585 4.65 -25.59 -26.94
C ASN A 585 3.93 -25.87 -28.28
N GLU A 586 3.90 -27.12 -28.73
CA GLU A 586 2.95 -27.58 -29.76
C GLU A 586 1.52 -27.80 -29.20
N SER A 587 1.27 -27.43 -27.95
CA SER A 587 0.03 -27.78 -27.22
C SER A 587 -0.82 -26.59 -26.79
N CYS A 588 -0.85 -25.52 -27.58
CA CYS A 588 -1.86 -24.47 -27.44
C CYS A 588 -2.79 -24.51 -28.68
N PRO A 589 -4.05 -24.98 -28.57
CA PRO A 589 -4.96 -25.11 -29.70
C PRO A 589 -5.37 -23.78 -30.35
#